data_AF-Q7U5U9-F1
#
_entry.id   AF-Q7U5U9-F1
#
_cell.length_a   1.000
_cell.length_b   1.000
_cell.length_c   1.000
_cell.angle_alpha   90.00
_cell.angle_beta   90.00
_cell.angle_gamma   90.00
#
_symmetry.space_group_name_H-M   'P 1'
#
loop_
_entity.id
_entity.type
_entity.pdbx_description
1 polymer ?
#
loop_
_entity_poly.entity_id
_entity_poly.type
_entity_poly.pdbx_seq_one_letter_code
_entity_poly.pdbx_strand_id
1 'polypeptide(L)'
;MSPSSQRRQRLHELLLALIAREEDLQLMDSEHPQLDGGTAPGRWLDQNRRTLQRYQALVRTAVTLDALLDAEDSPPDFGAG
;
A
#
# COMPACT_ATOMS: atom_id res chain seq x y z
N MET A 1 11.14 18.38 -12.80
CA MET A 1 10.55 17.76 -11.59
C MET A 1 11.69 17.44 -10.63
N SER A 2 11.51 17.60 -9.32
CA SER A 2 12.54 17.19 -8.35
C SER A 2 12.67 15.66 -8.33
N PRO A 3 13.83 15.08 -7.96
CA PRO A 3 13.99 13.64 -7.81
C PRO A 3 12.98 13.05 -6.82
N SER A 4 12.64 13.79 -5.76
CA SER A 4 11.59 13.41 -4.81
C SER A 4 10.19 13.36 -5.46
N SER A 5 9.91 14.20 -6.46
CA SER A 5 8.65 14.18 -7.20
C SER A 5 8.56 13.00 -8.17
N GLN A 6 9.67 12.61 -8.80
CA GLN A 6 9.70 11.46 -9.70
C GLN A 6 9.52 10.16 -8.92
N ARG A 7 10.21 10.01 -7.79
CA ARG A 7 10.04 8.84 -6.92
C ARG A 7 8.61 8.69 -6.41
N ARG A 8 7.97 9.79 -5.98
CA ARG A 8 6.55 9.77 -5.58
C ARG A 8 5.63 9.33 -6.72
N GLN A 9 5.90 9.77 -7.94
CA GLN A 9 5.11 9.39 -9.11
C GLN A 9 5.23 7.89 -9.40
N ARG A 10 6.44 7.32 -9.41
CA ARG A 10 6.64 5.88 -9.61
C ARG A 10 5.96 5.04 -8.52
N LEU A 11 6.12 5.43 -7.25
CA LEU A 11 5.45 4.75 -6.14
C LEU A 11 3.93 4.78 -6.29
N HIS A 12 3.37 5.90 -6.75
CA HIS A 12 1.94 6.02 -7.01
C HIS A 12 1.49 5.08 -8.13
N GLU A 13 2.22 5.03 -9.24
CA GLU A 13 1.93 4.14 -10.37
C GLU A 13 2.01 2.66 -9.98
N LEU A 14 3.06 2.27 -9.23
CA LEU A 14 3.19 0.92 -8.69
C LEU A 14 2.04 0.56 -7.75
N LEU A 15 1.64 1.48 -6.88
CA LEU A 15 0.51 1.26 -5.96
C LEU A 15 -0.81 1.09 -6.73
N LEU A 16 -1.07 1.91 -7.75
CA LEU A 16 -2.26 1.76 -8.60
C LEU A 16 -2.27 0.41 -9.33
N ALA A 17 -1.13 -0.03 -9.85
CA ALA A 17 -1.01 -1.33 -10.50
C ALA A 17 -1.26 -2.50 -9.52
N LEU A 18 -0.76 -2.40 -8.29
CA LEU A 18 -1.01 -3.40 -7.24
C LEU A 18 -2.48 -3.43 -6.82
N ILE A 19 -3.12 -2.28 -6.64
CA ILE A 19 -4.56 -2.17 -6.33
C ILE A 19 -5.40 -2.78 -7.45
N ALA A 20 -5.07 -2.50 -8.72
CA ALA A 20 -5.80 -3.03 -9.87
C ALA A 20 -5.73 -4.57 -9.99
N ARG A 21 -4.73 -5.21 -9.36
CA ARG A 21 -4.56 -6.66 -9.32
C ARG A 21 -5.30 -7.33 -8.15
N GLU A 22 -5.71 -6.57 -7.15
CA GLU A 22 -6.49 -7.07 -6.01
C GLU A 22 -7.99 -7.06 -6.34
N GLU A 23 -8.54 -8.23 -6.68
CA GLU A 23 -9.92 -8.37 -7.17
C GLU A 23 -11.00 -8.04 -6.12
N ASP A 24 -10.71 -8.19 -4.83
CA ASP A 24 -11.65 -7.93 -3.72
C ASP A 24 -10.99 -7.04 -2.64
N LEU A 25 -10.42 -5.91 -3.08
CA LEU A 25 -9.89 -4.92 -2.17
C LEU A 25 -11.04 -4.13 -1.53
N GLN A 26 -11.48 -4.59 -0.38
CA GLN A 26 -12.55 -3.95 0.39
C GLN A 26 -12.16 -2.53 0.80
N LEU A 27 -13.14 -1.63 0.80
CA LEU A 27 -12.97 -0.27 1.32
C LEU A 27 -13.16 -0.27 2.84
N MET A 28 -12.56 0.72 3.50
CA MET A 28 -12.82 0.95 4.93
C MET A 28 -14.25 1.46 5.11
N ASP A 29 -14.94 0.89 6.09
CA ASP A 29 -16.28 1.34 6.45
C ASP A 29 -16.16 2.63 7.28
N SER A 30 -16.67 3.72 6.72
CA SER A 30 -16.59 5.07 7.30
C SER A 30 -17.75 5.37 8.25
N GLU A 31 -18.84 4.59 8.18
CA GLU A 31 -19.96 4.77 9.08
C GLU A 31 -19.65 4.10 10.41
N HIS A 32 -19.69 4.88 11.49
CA HIS A 32 -19.60 4.32 12.83
C HIS A 32 -20.79 3.37 13.03
N PRO A 33 -20.58 2.14 13.55
CA PRO A 33 -21.66 1.21 13.78
C PRO A 33 -22.68 1.88 14.71
N GLN A 34 -23.89 2.09 14.19
CA GLN A 34 -25.00 2.58 15.01
C GLN A 34 -25.21 1.56 16.14
N LEU A 35 -25.02 2.02 17.37
CA LEU A 35 -25.10 1.19 18.59
C LEU A 35 -26.48 0.51 18.75
N ASP A 36 -27.48 0.96 17.99
CA ASP A 36 -28.87 0.53 18.07
C ASP A 36 -29.24 -0.62 17.10
N GLY A 37 -28.34 -1.05 16.21
CA GLY A 37 -28.71 -1.98 15.13
C GLY A 37 -27.62 -2.96 14.68
N GLY A 38 -27.55 -4.13 15.34
CA GLY A 38 -27.03 -5.40 14.79
C GLY A 38 -25.52 -5.54 14.51
N THR A 39 -24.81 -4.46 14.21
CA THR A 39 -23.39 -4.50 13.90
C THR A 39 -22.59 -4.29 15.18
N ALA A 40 -22.14 -5.40 15.78
CA ALA A 40 -21.30 -5.34 16.97
C ALA A 40 -20.06 -4.48 16.68
N PRO A 41 -19.78 -3.40 17.44
CA PRO A 41 -18.67 -2.49 17.18
C PRO A 41 -17.30 -3.17 17.04
N GLY A 42 -17.11 -4.31 17.72
CA GLY A 42 -15.92 -5.15 17.57
C GLY A 42 -15.76 -5.72 16.15
N ARG A 43 -16.85 -6.20 15.51
CA ARG A 43 -16.80 -6.74 14.15
C ARG A 43 -16.46 -5.66 13.12
N TRP A 44 -17.00 -4.46 13.27
CA TRP A 44 -16.64 -3.31 12.42
C TRP A 44 -15.16 -2.94 12.59
N LEU A 45 -14.66 -2.88 13.83
CA LEU A 45 -13.27 -2.58 14.11
C LEU A 45 -12.33 -3.63 13.51
N ASP A 46 -12.64 -4.91 13.68
CA ASP A 46 -11.86 -6.02 13.13
C ASP A 46 -11.85 -5.98 11.59
N GLN A 47 -12.99 -5.67 10.97
CA GLN A 47 -13.10 -5.50 9.53
C GLN A 47 -12.21 -4.36 9.02
N ASN A 48 -12.28 -3.19 9.66
CA ASN A 48 -11.45 -2.04 9.31
C ASN A 48 -9.95 -2.28 9.56
N ARG A 49 -9.59 -2.98 10.64
CA ARG A 49 -8.19 -3.38 10.89
C ARG A 49 -7.66 -4.30 9.81
N ARG A 50 -8.42 -5.33 9.40
CA ARG A 50 -8.03 -6.23 8.30
C ARG A 50 -7.89 -5.49 6.99
N THR A 51 -8.83 -4.59 6.70
CA THR A 51 -8.81 -3.76 5.48
C THR A 51 -7.56 -2.89 5.45
N LEU A 52 -7.28 -2.15 6.54
CA LEU A 52 -6.09 -1.32 6.66
C LEU A 52 -4.79 -2.12 6.50
N GLN A 53 -4.71 -3.32 7.09
CA GLN A 53 -3.54 -4.20 6.95
C GLN A 53 -3.28 -4.60 5.49
N ARG A 54 -4.33 -4.86 4.70
CA ARG A 54 -4.21 -5.15 3.25
C ARG A 54 -3.65 -3.96 2.49
N TYR A 55 -4.22 -2.76 2.67
CA TYR A 55 -3.69 -1.54 2.05
C TYR A 55 -2.22 -1.28 2.42
N GLN A 56 -1.87 -1.44 3.70
CA GLN A 56 -0.49 -1.28 4.14
C GLN A 56 0.46 -2.31 3.51
N ALA A 57 0.00 -3.54 3.26
CA ALA A 57 0.79 -4.53 2.55
C ALA A 57 1.06 -4.09 1.10
N LEU A 58 0.06 -3.57 0.39
CA LEU A 58 0.23 -3.04 -0.96
C LEU A 58 1.23 -1.88 -1.01
N VAL A 59 1.12 -0.93 -0.06
CA VAL A 59 2.06 0.19 0.04
C VAL A 59 3.50 -0.30 0.31
N ARG A 60 3.68 -1.24 1.24
CA ARG A 60 5.01 -1.82 1.51
C ARG A 60 5.57 -2.52 0.27
N THR A 61 4.75 -3.27 -0.46
CA THR A 61 5.18 -3.92 -1.71
C THR A 61 5.59 -2.90 -2.76
N ALA A 62 4.83 -1.81 -2.95
CA ALA A 62 5.21 -0.74 -3.89
C ALA A 62 6.56 -0.12 -3.53
N VAL A 63 6.81 0.14 -2.23
CA VAL A 63 8.09 0.65 -1.74
C VAL A 63 9.23 -0.32 -1.99
N THR A 64 9.02 -1.61 -1.74
CA THR A 64 10.02 -2.65 -2.02
C THR A 64 10.35 -2.71 -3.51
N LEU A 65 9.35 -2.67 -4.38
CA LEU A 65 9.56 -2.70 -5.83
C LEU A 65 10.31 -1.45 -6.32
N ASP A 66 9.95 -0.25 -5.87
CA ASP A 66 10.69 0.99 -6.19
C ASP A 66 12.16 0.91 -5.74
N ALA A 67 12.43 0.36 -4.55
CA ALA A 67 13.80 0.18 -4.06
C ALA A 67 14.61 -0.84 -4.88
N LEU A 68 13.97 -1.93 -5.35
CA LEU A 68 14.62 -2.91 -6.22
C LEU A 68 14.95 -2.30 -7.59
N LEU A 69 14.02 -1.54 -8.17
CA LEU A 69 14.25 -0.83 -9.43
C LEU A 69 15.37 0.22 -9.33
N ASP A 70 15.39 1.01 -8.24
CA ASP A 70 16.47 1.97 -7.98
C ASP A 70 17.85 1.25 -7.85
N ALA A 71 17.89 0.03 -7.32
CA ALA A 71 19.12 -0.76 -7.21
C ALA A 71 19.58 -1.35 -8.56
N GLU A 72 18.66 -1.62 -9.49
CA GLU A 72 19.00 -2.00 -10.86
C GLU A 72 19.63 -0.84 -11.64
N ASP A 73 19.14 0.38 -11.43
CA ASP A 73 19.63 1.61 -12.08
C ASP A 73 20.99 2.10 -11.50
N SER A 74 21.34 1.70 -10.28
CA SER A 74 22.62 1.98 -9.63
C SER A 74 23.20 0.71 -9.01
N PRO A 75 23.72 -0.21 -9.84
CA PRO A 75 24.33 -1.43 -9.35
C PRO A 75 25.49 -1.07 -8.41
N PRO A 76 25.65 -1.79 -7.27
CA PRO A 76 26.75 -1.50 -6.36
C PRO A 76 28.07 -1.66 -7.12
N ASP A 77 28.96 -0.69 -7.00
CA ASP A 77 30.31 -0.80 -7.54
C ASP A 77 31.10 -1.80 -6.68
N PHE A 78 31.03 -3.08 -7.05
CA PHE A 78 31.80 -4.16 -6.44
C PHE A 78 33.27 -4.19 -6.93
N GLY A 79 33.73 -3.14 -7.64
CA GLY A 79 35.02 -3.12 -8.34
C GLY A 79 36.23 -2.59 -7.57
N ALA A 80 36.09 -2.09 -6.34
CA ALA A 80 37.22 -1.55 -5.57
C ALA A 80 37.83 -2.61 -4.64
N GLY A 81 38.62 -3.51 -5.23
CA GLY A 81 39.56 -4.40 -4.53
C GLY A 81 41.00 -4.03 -4.83
#